data_AF-A0A817UBB6-F1
#
_entry.id   AF-A0A817UBB6-F1
#
_cell.length_a   1.000
_cell.length_b   1.000
_cell.length_c   1.000
_cell.angle_alpha   90.00
_cell.angle_beta   90.00
_cell.angle_gamma   90.00
#
_symmetry.space_group_name_H-M   'P 1'
#
loop_
_entity.id
_entity.type
_entity.pdbx_description
1 polymer ?
#
loop_
_entity_poly.entity_id
_entity_poly.type
_entity_poly.pdbx_seq_one_letter_code
_entity_poly.pdbx_strand_id
1 'polypeptide(L)'
;EVKTLLPSWIIRLYIDFTGSTKSQQEFLYNFSNVDICDIHNMPMFGSSLVSYLPGKMWRFLPIFDPFVDFYLSRDLDSPMMKRETETIDMWLSDKQKKYFFHIARDNKHHTVPILGGLWGASPARARRYLFHIFQPMLVPSIARQYKGAGDQLFLADNIWGKVRRHSLIFDSYSCKILGGQPFLSQRPIGDNCFLGCIRPCCTNATSHSSQNRNNICPPACRPKNHRNWIYC
;
A
#
# COMPACT_ATOMS: atom_id res chain seq x y z
N GLU A 1 -8.09 -1.45 -14.09
CA GLU A 1 -8.05 -0.43 -13.02
C GLU A 1 -6.80 0.42 -13.11
N VAL A 2 -5.58 -0.10 -12.88
CA VAL A 2 -4.34 0.70 -12.92
C VAL A 2 -4.14 1.44 -14.24
N LYS A 3 -4.29 0.78 -15.40
CA LYS A 3 -4.22 1.45 -16.72
C LYS A 3 -5.15 2.65 -16.86
N THR A 4 -6.28 2.67 -16.14
CA THR A 4 -7.28 3.74 -16.20
C THR A 4 -7.03 4.83 -15.16
N LEU A 5 -6.71 4.42 -13.92
CA LEU A 5 -6.63 5.31 -12.76
C LEU A 5 -5.21 5.86 -12.55
N LEU A 6 -4.18 5.13 -12.96
CA LEU A 6 -2.77 5.48 -12.86
C LEU A 6 -2.04 5.10 -14.17
N PRO A 7 -2.38 5.73 -15.31
CA PRO A 7 -1.91 5.30 -16.64
C PRO A 7 -0.38 5.37 -16.81
N SER A 8 0.30 6.24 -16.05
CA SER A 8 1.76 6.38 -16.08
C SER A 8 2.49 5.45 -15.12
N TRP A 9 1.78 4.59 -14.39
CA TRP A 9 2.35 3.66 -13.43
C TRP A 9 2.46 2.26 -14.01
N ILE A 10 3.57 1.60 -13.67
CA ILE A 10 3.84 0.20 -14.03
C ILE A 10 3.55 -0.67 -12.79
N ILE A 11 2.86 -1.77 -12.98
CA ILE A 11 2.67 -2.78 -11.94
C ILE A 11 3.93 -3.64 -11.92
N ARG A 12 4.60 -3.76 -10.78
CA ARG A 12 5.70 -4.71 -10.63
C ARG A 12 5.29 -5.91 -9.78
N LEU A 13 5.39 -7.11 -10.34
CA LEU A 13 5.06 -8.36 -9.65
C LEU A 13 6.33 -9.15 -9.34
N TYR A 14 6.55 -9.43 -8.07
CA TYR A 14 7.58 -10.36 -7.62
C TYR A 14 6.96 -11.73 -7.47
N ILE A 15 7.38 -12.69 -8.30
CA ILE A 15 6.71 -13.98 -8.47
C ILE A 15 7.69 -15.11 -8.23
N ASP A 16 7.24 -16.10 -7.47
CA ASP A 16 7.87 -17.41 -7.42
C ASP A 16 7.13 -18.33 -8.41
N PHE A 17 7.81 -18.70 -9.49
CA PHE A 17 7.24 -19.55 -10.53
C PHE A 17 7.23 -21.04 -10.17
N THR A 18 7.68 -21.42 -8.98
CA THR A 18 7.66 -22.82 -8.53
C THR A 18 6.24 -23.38 -8.60
N GLY A 19 6.08 -24.44 -9.40
CA GLY A 19 4.78 -25.12 -9.63
C GLY A 19 3.86 -24.46 -10.66
N SER A 20 4.28 -23.35 -11.29
CA SER A 20 3.51 -22.73 -12.38
C SER A 20 3.72 -23.45 -13.72
N THR A 21 2.68 -23.48 -14.55
CA THR A 21 2.78 -23.98 -15.93
C THR A 21 3.38 -22.92 -16.86
N LYS A 22 3.97 -23.34 -17.98
CA LYS A 22 4.45 -22.42 -19.02
C LYS A 22 3.36 -21.46 -19.50
N SER A 23 2.12 -21.94 -19.65
CA SER A 23 0.98 -21.10 -20.05
C SER A 23 0.63 -20.03 -19.01
N GLN A 24 0.76 -20.33 -17.71
CA GLN A 24 0.56 -19.34 -16.65
C GLN A 24 1.67 -18.28 -16.67
N GLN A 25 2.91 -18.70 -16.91
CA GLN A 25 4.05 -17.77 -17.04
C GLN A 25 3.86 -16.84 -18.25
N GLU A 26 3.54 -17.40 -19.42
CA GLU A 26 3.30 -16.65 -20.66
C GLU A 26 2.10 -15.70 -20.55
N PHE A 27 1.05 -16.10 -19.83
CA PHE A 27 -0.13 -15.24 -19.64
C PHE A 27 0.22 -13.89 -19.01
N LEU A 28 1.19 -13.86 -18.09
CA LEU A 28 1.60 -12.62 -17.42
C LEU A 28 2.31 -11.64 -18.35
N TYR A 29 3.00 -12.14 -19.38
CA TYR A 29 3.68 -11.30 -20.37
C TYR A 29 2.72 -10.65 -21.37
N ASN A 30 1.43 -10.99 -21.35
CA ASN A 30 0.42 -10.35 -22.18
C ASN A 30 0.05 -8.93 -21.72
N PHE A 31 0.52 -8.50 -20.54
CA PHE A 31 0.20 -7.19 -19.97
C PHE A 31 1.34 -6.20 -20.15
N SER A 32 1.18 -5.26 -21.10
CA SER A 32 2.18 -4.24 -21.42
C SER A 32 2.55 -3.26 -20.29
N ASN A 33 1.77 -3.20 -19.21
CA ASN A 33 2.00 -2.32 -18.06
C ASN A 33 2.40 -3.10 -16.80
N VAL A 34 2.87 -4.33 -16.97
CA VAL A 34 3.27 -5.22 -15.88
C VAL A 34 4.72 -5.65 -16.08
N ASP A 35 5.57 -5.27 -15.13
CA ASP A 35 6.93 -5.78 -14.99
C ASP A 35 6.91 -7.04 -14.12
N ILE A 36 7.40 -8.15 -14.67
CA ILE A 36 7.51 -9.42 -13.96
C ILE A 36 8.95 -9.60 -13.44
N CYS A 37 9.07 -9.86 -12.14
CA CYS A 37 10.34 -10.12 -11.47
C CYS A 37 10.31 -11.54 -10.88
N ASP A 38 11.02 -12.47 -11.52
CA ASP A 38 11.25 -13.80 -10.97
C ASP A 38 12.17 -13.71 -9.75
N ILE A 39 11.68 -14.09 -8.57
CA ILE A 39 12.45 -13.96 -7.34
C ILE A 39 13.69 -14.86 -7.30
N HIS A 40 13.76 -15.91 -8.12
CA HIS A 40 14.94 -16.76 -8.25
C HIS A 40 16.01 -16.16 -9.17
N ASN A 41 15.64 -15.14 -9.97
CA ASN A 41 16.52 -14.48 -10.93
C ASN A 41 16.50 -12.96 -10.75
N MET A 42 17.01 -12.50 -9.61
CA MET A 42 17.09 -11.07 -9.26
C MET A 42 18.55 -10.56 -9.30
N PRO A 43 18.99 -9.86 -10.38
CA PRO A 43 20.38 -9.43 -10.53
C PRO A 43 20.93 -8.60 -9.37
N MET A 44 20.09 -7.76 -8.75
CA MET A 44 20.50 -6.84 -7.69
C MET A 44 20.63 -7.49 -6.30
N PHE A 45 19.94 -8.61 -6.06
CA PHE A 45 19.86 -9.23 -4.73
C PHE A 45 20.41 -10.66 -4.69
N GLY A 46 20.62 -11.27 -5.86
CA GLY A 46 20.90 -12.70 -6.00
C GLY A 46 19.72 -13.58 -5.61
N SER A 47 19.88 -14.88 -5.81
CA SER A 47 18.85 -15.90 -5.52
C SER A 47 18.66 -16.19 -4.02
N SER A 48 19.62 -15.81 -3.17
CA SER A 48 19.60 -16.13 -1.74
C SER A 48 18.47 -15.42 -0.97
N LEU A 49 17.97 -14.30 -1.49
CA LEU A 49 16.93 -13.48 -0.85
C LEU A 49 15.64 -14.28 -0.61
N VAL A 50 15.29 -15.19 -1.53
CA VAL A 50 14.13 -16.09 -1.43
C VAL A 50 14.21 -17.02 -0.22
N SER A 51 15.43 -17.39 0.21
CA SER A 51 15.63 -18.33 1.31
C SER A 51 15.29 -17.79 2.70
N TYR A 52 15.15 -16.46 2.82
CA TYR A 52 14.95 -15.79 4.11
C TYR A 52 13.92 -14.68 4.11
N LEU A 53 13.68 -13.99 2.98
CA LEU A 53 12.74 -12.88 2.91
C LEU A 53 11.32 -13.40 2.65
N PRO A 54 10.36 -13.16 3.56
CA PRO A 54 8.98 -13.59 3.38
C PRO A 54 8.33 -13.02 2.10
N GLY A 55 7.50 -13.82 1.43
CA GLY A 55 6.89 -13.48 0.14
C GLY A 55 6.20 -12.13 0.07
N LYS A 56 5.42 -11.80 1.12
CA LYS A 56 4.72 -10.50 1.20
C LYS A 56 5.65 -9.28 1.28
N MET A 57 6.91 -9.47 1.65
CA MET A 57 7.90 -8.40 1.73
C MET A 57 8.66 -8.20 0.42
N TRP A 58 8.58 -9.13 -0.54
CA TRP A 58 9.21 -8.96 -1.87
C TRP A 58 8.69 -7.70 -2.58
N ARG A 59 7.41 -7.37 -2.36
CA ARG A 59 6.83 -6.14 -2.91
C ARG A 59 7.53 -4.86 -2.42
N PHE A 60 8.30 -4.89 -1.34
CA PHE A 60 9.04 -3.73 -0.80
C PHE A 60 10.43 -3.54 -1.46
N LEU A 61 10.91 -4.52 -2.23
CA LEU A 61 12.20 -4.45 -2.92
C LEU A 61 12.38 -3.24 -3.87
N PRO A 62 11.34 -2.64 -4.48
CA PRO A 62 11.50 -1.42 -5.29
C PRO A 62 12.13 -0.23 -4.54
N ILE A 63 12.12 -0.22 -3.20
CA ILE A 63 12.85 0.80 -2.40
C ILE A 63 14.34 0.84 -2.74
N PHE A 64 14.93 -0.31 -3.09
CA PHE A 64 16.37 -0.42 -3.39
C PHE A 64 16.68 -0.21 -4.88
N ASP A 65 15.67 -0.16 -5.75
CA ASP A 65 15.88 -0.04 -7.19
C ASP A 65 16.30 1.40 -7.56
N PRO A 66 17.49 1.62 -8.15
CA PRO A 66 17.98 2.95 -8.52
C PRO A 66 17.11 3.66 -9.58
N PHE A 67 16.30 2.92 -10.34
CA PHE A 67 15.45 3.45 -11.40
C PHE A 67 14.02 3.76 -10.96
N VAL A 68 13.66 3.47 -9.70
CA VAL A 68 12.32 3.75 -9.16
C VAL A 68 12.33 5.11 -8.48
N ASP A 69 11.53 6.05 -8.97
CA ASP A 69 11.39 7.40 -8.39
C ASP A 69 10.25 7.51 -7.37
N PHE A 70 9.16 6.79 -7.65
CA PHE A 70 7.97 6.69 -6.82
C PHE A 70 7.49 5.24 -6.80
N TYR A 71 7.03 4.81 -5.64
CA TYR A 71 6.62 3.44 -5.39
C TYR A 71 5.35 3.41 -4.55
N LEU A 72 4.45 2.49 -4.87
CA LEU A 72 3.25 2.17 -4.11
C LEU A 72 3.24 0.67 -3.83
N SER A 73 3.07 0.29 -2.57
CA SER A 73 2.80 -1.10 -2.18
C SER A 73 1.32 -1.35 -2.20
N ARG A 74 0.88 -2.41 -2.91
CA ARG A 74 -0.53 -2.81 -2.99
C ARG A 74 -0.72 -4.32 -2.87
N ASP A 75 -1.85 -4.72 -2.31
CA ASP A 75 -2.37 -6.09 -2.42
C ASP A 75 -3.13 -6.25 -3.75
N LEU A 76 -2.89 -7.37 -4.45
CA LEU A 76 -3.52 -7.64 -5.76
C LEU A 76 -5.01 -7.97 -5.66
N ASP A 77 -5.45 -8.48 -4.51
CA ASP A 77 -6.83 -8.83 -4.23
C ASP A 77 -7.71 -7.62 -3.90
N SER A 78 -7.13 -6.42 -3.85
CA SER A 78 -7.85 -5.17 -3.56
C SER A 78 -8.07 -4.30 -4.81
N PRO A 79 -9.29 -3.78 -5.05
CA PRO A 79 -9.54 -2.89 -6.17
C PRO A 79 -8.93 -1.51 -5.95
N MET A 80 -8.45 -0.93 -7.04
CA MET A 80 -8.03 0.47 -7.06
C MET A 80 -9.25 1.37 -7.18
N MET A 81 -9.29 2.43 -6.37
CA MET A 81 -10.43 3.33 -6.28
C MET A 81 -10.01 4.76 -6.60
N LYS A 82 -10.93 5.56 -7.16
CA LYS A 82 -10.70 6.99 -7.40
C LYS A 82 -10.30 7.74 -6.11
N ARG A 83 -10.87 7.35 -4.97
CA ARG A 83 -10.51 7.87 -3.65
C ARG A 83 -9.02 7.74 -3.33
N GLU A 84 -8.40 6.65 -3.77
CA GLU A 84 -6.98 6.43 -3.57
C GLU A 84 -6.14 7.31 -4.48
N THR A 85 -6.52 7.42 -5.76
CA THR A 85 -5.79 8.27 -6.71
C THR A 85 -5.79 9.72 -6.27
N GLU A 86 -6.90 10.22 -5.73
CA GLU A 86 -6.96 11.56 -5.14
C GLU A 86 -5.90 11.79 -4.05
N THR A 87 -5.65 10.79 -3.20
CA THR A 87 -4.62 10.88 -2.15
C THR A 87 -3.19 10.76 -2.68
N ILE A 88 -3.00 9.95 -3.73
CA ILE A 88 -1.72 9.79 -4.43
C ILE A 88 -1.37 11.09 -5.17
N ASP A 89 -2.30 11.65 -5.93
CA ASP A 89 -2.12 12.91 -6.66
C ASP A 89 -1.76 14.05 -5.72
N MET A 90 -2.44 14.14 -4.57
CA MET A 90 -2.08 15.10 -3.53
C MET A 90 -0.64 14.88 -3.04
N TRP A 91 -0.25 13.64 -2.73
CA TRP A 91 1.09 13.32 -2.27
C TRP A 91 2.20 13.64 -3.29
N LEU A 92 1.92 13.42 -4.58
CA LEU A 92 2.85 13.69 -5.66
C LEU A 92 2.97 15.18 -5.99
N SER A 93 1.97 15.99 -5.64
CA SER A 93 1.98 17.43 -5.91
C SER A 93 3.19 18.17 -5.32
N ASP A 94 3.59 19.27 -5.97
CA ASP A 94 4.71 20.12 -5.54
C ASP A 94 4.57 20.61 -4.09
N LYS A 95 3.34 20.89 -3.66
CA LYS A 95 3.02 21.37 -2.30
C LYS A 95 3.34 20.33 -1.22
N GLN A 96 3.42 19.04 -1.59
CA GLN A 96 3.67 17.93 -0.67
C GLN A 96 5.07 17.33 -0.80
N LYS A 97 6.01 18.00 -1.50
CA LYS A 97 7.40 17.54 -1.68
C LYS A 97 8.16 17.22 -0.39
N LYS A 98 7.80 17.84 0.73
CA LYS A 98 8.38 17.55 2.06
C LYS A 98 8.07 16.13 2.57
N TYR A 99 7.03 15.49 2.05
CA TYR A 99 6.63 14.14 2.43
C TYR A 99 7.16 13.13 1.41
N PHE A 100 8.17 12.36 1.79
CA PHE A 100 8.70 11.27 0.95
C PHE A 100 7.97 9.94 1.17
N PHE A 101 6.99 9.91 2.07
CA PHE A 101 6.16 8.73 2.34
C PHE A 101 4.67 9.06 2.25
N HIS A 102 3.85 8.08 1.90
CA HIS A 102 2.40 8.16 1.84
C HIS A 102 1.79 6.96 2.56
N ILE A 103 0.75 7.17 3.35
CA ILE A 103 0.05 6.11 4.10
C ILE A 103 -1.44 6.37 4.00
N ALA A 104 -2.22 5.31 3.73
CA ALA A 104 -3.68 5.38 3.68
C ALA A 104 -4.32 4.31 4.58
N ARG A 105 -5.21 4.74 5.49
CA ARG A 105 -5.92 3.88 6.44
C ARG A 105 -7.42 4.17 6.39
N ASP A 106 -8.10 3.45 5.51
CA ASP A 106 -9.50 3.70 5.20
C ASP A 106 -10.47 2.69 5.83
N ASN A 107 -10.18 2.06 6.96
CA ASN A 107 -11.14 1.15 7.61
C ASN A 107 -10.90 1.08 9.11
N LYS A 108 -11.93 0.80 9.91
CA LYS A 108 -11.80 0.59 11.36
C LYS A 108 -10.86 -0.57 11.71
N HIS A 109 -10.72 -1.55 10.82
CA HIS A 109 -9.83 -2.70 10.98
C HIS A 109 -8.38 -2.39 10.56
N HIS A 110 -8.11 -1.19 10.03
CA HIS A 110 -6.76 -0.72 9.71
C HIS A 110 -6.09 -0.19 10.98
N THR A 111 -5.83 -1.10 11.93
CA THR A 111 -5.33 -0.78 13.28
C THR A 111 -3.80 -0.71 13.35
N VAL A 112 -3.10 -1.03 12.27
CA VAL A 112 -1.64 -0.93 12.17
C VAL A 112 -1.21 0.43 11.62
N PRO A 113 -0.03 0.95 11.99
CA PRO A 113 0.45 2.24 11.51
C PRO A 113 0.65 2.29 10.00
N ILE A 114 1.09 1.20 9.38
CA ILE A 114 1.29 1.09 7.94
C ILE A 114 0.75 -0.28 7.51
N LEU A 115 -0.27 -0.31 6.65
CA LEU A 115 -0.72 -1.56 6.05
C LEU A 115 0.27 -2.00 5.00
N GLY A 116 0.40 -3.31 4.80
CA GLY A 116 1.32 -3.87 3.81
C GLY A 116 1.00 -3.38 2.40
N GLY A 117 -0.28 -3.25 2.06
CA GLY A 117 -0.77 -2.89 0.73
C GLY A 117 -1.38 -1.48 0.57
N LEU A 118 -1.15 -0.55 1.50
CA LEU A 118 -1.69 0.83 1.42
C LEU A 118 -0.66 1.89 1.85
N TRP A 119 0.50 1.90 1.20
CA TRP A 119 1.52 2.92 1.42
C TRP A 119 2.36 3.18 0.17
N GLY A 120 3.09 4.28 0.18
CA GLY A 120 4.02 4.65 -0.88
C GLY A 120 5.27 5.35 -0.36
N ALA A 121 6.32 5.32 -1.18
CA ALA A 121 7.56 6.03 -0.93
C ALA A 121 8.09 6.70 -2.19
N SER A 122 8.84 7.78 -2.00
CA SER A 122 9.50 8.51 -3.07
C SER A 122 11.01 8.43 -2.91
N PRO A 123 11.66 7.42 -3.51
CA PRO A 123 13.12 7.43 -3.64
C PRO A 123 13.66 8.70 -4.30
N ALA A 124 12.95 9.30 -5.26
CA ALA A 124 13.34 10.59 -5.84
C ALA A 124 13.54 11.70 -4.78
N ARG A 125 12.78 11.65 -3.68
CA ARG A 125 12.88 12.62 -2.57
C ARG A 125 13.85 12.19 -1.46
N ALA A 126 14.07 10.89 -1.25
CA ALA A 126 14.77 10.38 -0.06
C ALA A 126 15.54 9.05 -0.23
N ARG A 127 16.07 8.74 -1.42
CA ARG A 127 16.69 7.44 -1.75
C ARG A 127 17.65 6.89 -0.69
N ARG A 128 18.67 7.66 -0.31
CA ARG A 128 19.69 7.22 0.67
C ARG A 128 19.09 6.89 2.03
N TYR A 129 18.13 7.70 2.48
CA TYR A 129 17.44 7.47 3.75
C TYR A 129 16.55 6.23 3.68
N LEU A 130 15.76 6.09 2.61
CA LEU A 130 14.90 4.92 2.39
C LEU A 130 15.71 3.62 2.32
N PHE A 131 16.84 3.63 1.61
CA PHE A 131 17.78 2.51 1.56
C PHE A 131 18.21 2.09 2.98
N HIS A 132 18.65 3.06 3.80
CA HIS A 132 19.13 2.79 5.15
C HIS A 132 18.04 2.22 6.06
N ILE A 133 16.83 2.80 6.06
CA ILE A 133 15.77 2.37 6.97
C ILE A 133 15.17 1.01 6.61
N PHE A 134 15.20 0.63 5.32
CA PHE A 134 14.73 -0.67 4.84
C PHE A 134 15.82 -1.75 4.85
N GLN A 135 17.09 -1.39 5.06
CA GLN A 135 18.21 -2.34 5.11
C GLN A 135 17.99 -3.56 6.03
N PRO A 136 17.29 -3.48 7.18
CA PRO A 136 16.97 -4.66 8.00
C PRO A 136 16.24 -5.78 7.23
N MET A 137 15.55 -5.45 6.15
CA MET A 137 14.90 -6.42 5.26
C MET A 137 15.91 -7.33 4.54
N LEU A 138 17.15 -6.87 4.35
CA LEU A 138 18.22 -7.61 3.69
C LEU A 138 19.09 -8.40 4.69
N VAL A 139 18.72 -8.41 5.97
CA VAL A 139 19.43 -9.14 7.03
C VAL A 139 18.66 -10.42 7.36
N PRO A 140 19.19 -11.62 7.05
CA PRO A 140 18.43 -12.87 7.22
C PRO A 140 17.92 -13.13 8.64
N SER A 141 18.71 -12.79 9.66
CA SER A 141 18.32 -12.98 11.07
C SER A 141 17.16 -12.07 11.50
N ILE A 142 16.97 -10.94 10.83
CA ILE A 142 15.86 -10.01 11.08
C ILE A 142 14.66 -10.41 10.23
N ALA A 143 14.83 -10.52 8.91
CA ALA A 143 13.75 -10.77 7.96
C ALA A 143 12.97 -12.07 8.26
N ARG A 144 13.65 -13.13 8.72
CA ARG A 144 13.00 -14.42 9.07
C ARG A 144 11.98 -14.32 10.20
N GLN A 145 12.03 -13.27 11.02
CA GLN A 145 11.10 -13.05 12.13
C GLN A 145 9.70 -12.63 11.64
N TYR A 146 9.58 -12.12 10.42
CA TYR A 146 8.39 -11.45 9.89
C TYR A 146 7.53 -12.35 8.96
N LYS A 147 7.20 -13.57 9.40
CA LYS A 147 6.36 -14.51 8.64
C LYS A 147 4.86 -14.15 8.67
N GLY A 148 4.06 -14.70 7.76
CA GLY A 148 2.59 -14.54 7.78
C GLY A 148 2.13 -13.11 7.47
N ALA A 149 1.53 -12.41 8.44
CA ALA A 149 1.22 -10.97 8.36
C ALA A 149 2.41 -10.07 8.75
N GLY A 150 3.61 -10.65 8.78
CA GLY A 150 4.82 -10.01 9.28
C GLY A 150 5.34 -8.87 8.41
N ASP A 151 4.88 -8.71 7.17
CA ASP A 151 5.18 -7.53 6.37
C ASP A 151 4.64 -6.25 7.02
N GLN A 152 3.44 -6.29 7.61
CA GLN A 152 2.88 -5.15 8.35
C GLN A 152 3.60 -4.93 9.68
N LEU A 153 3.99 -6.02 10.37
CA LEU A 153 4.78 -5.94 11.60
C LEU A 153 6.18 -5.36 11.33
N PHE A 154 6.83 -5.75 10.23
CA PHE A 154 8.11 -5.18 9.82
C PHE A 154 8.00 -3.67 9.62
N LEU A 155 6.95 -3.22 8.93
CA LEU A 155 6.70 -1.79 8.72
C LEU A 155 6.45 -1.07 10.05
N ALA A 156 5.71 -1.66 10.98
CA ALA A 156 5.45 -1.10 12.30
C ALA A 156 6.73 -0.97 13.14
N ASP A 157 7.52 -2.05 13.22
CA ASP A 157 8.70 -2.15 14.09
C ASP A 157 9.88 -1.33 13.54
N ASN A 158 10.12 -1.41 12.23
CA ASN A 158 11.37 -0.94 11.62
C ASN A 158 11.21 0.39 10.89
N ILE A 159 10.02 0.70 10.37
CA ILE A 159 9.82 1.80 9.40
C ILE A 159 9.02 2.95 10.01
N TRP A 160 7.89 2.67 10.67
CA TRP A 160 6.94 3.68 11.14
C TRP A 160 7.59 4.81 11.96
N GLY A 161 8.39 4.46 12.97
CA GLY A 161 9.07 5.44 13.81
C GLY A 161 9.99 6.40 13.04
N LYS A 162 10.54 5.93 11.91
CA LYS A 162 11.50 6.65 11.07
C LYS A 162 10.84 7.49 9.97
N VAL A 163 9.59 7.19 9.62
CA VAL A 163 8.88 7.88 8.51
C VAL A 163 7.68 8.71 8.95
N ARG A 164 7.11 8.51 10.15
CA ARG A 164 5.83 9.14 10.57
C ARG A 164 5.77 10.66 10.40
N ARG A 165 6.89 11.36 10.63
CA ARG A 165 6.98 12.83 10.51
C ARG A 165 7.22 13.31 9.06
N HIS A 166 7.50 12.37 8.17
CA HIS A 166 7.77 12.58 6.76
C HIS A 166 6.71 11.92 5.86
N SER A 167 5.59 11.50 6.45
CA SER A 167 4.48 10.87 5.75
C SER A 167 3.32 11.85 5.54
N LEU A 168 2.75 11.83 4.33
CA LEU A 168 1.40 12.33 4.11
C LEU A 168 0.41 11.20 4.41
N ILE A 169 -0.29 11.32 5.53
CA ILE A 169 -1.12 10.23 6.08
C ILE A 169 -2.60 10.58 5.93
N PHE A 170 -3.37 9.67 5.35
CA PHE A 170 -4.83 9.74 5.30
C PHE A 170 -5.44 8.64 6.17
N ASP A 171 -6.39 9.01 7.03
CA ASP A 171 -6.96 8.09 8.03
C ASP A 171 -8.42 8.41 8.33
N SER A 172 -9.28 7.41 8.17
CA SER A 172 -10.74 7.52 8.39
C SER A 172 -11.16 7.22 9.84
N TYR A 173 -10.36 6.52 10.64
CA TYR A 173 -10.77 6.02 11.97
C TYR A 173 -9.77 6.25 13.10
N SER A 174 -8.48 6.07 12.83
CA SER A 174 -7.41 6.07 13.82
C SER A 174 -6.62 7.39 13.85
N CYS A 175 -7.14 8.46 13.23
CA CYS A 175 -6.43 9.73 13.07
C CYS A 175 -5.95 10.37 14.39
N LYS A 176 -6.65 10.15 15.51
CA LYS A 176 -6.24 10.64 16.84
C LYS A 176 -5.06 9.87 17.43
N ILE A 177 -4.92 8.59 17.07
CA ILE A 177 -3.94 7.67 17.67
C ILE A 177 -2.71 7.58 16.77
N LEU A 178 -2.92 7.35 15.47
CA LEU A 178 -1.89 7.12 14.48
C LEU A 178 -1.58 8.36 13.61
N GLY A 179 -2.23 9.49 13.91
CA GLY A 179 -2.14 10.70 13.11
C GLY A 179 -2.86 10.58 11.76
N GLY A 180 -2.77 11.63 10.96
CA GLY A 180 -3.33 11.66 9.61
C GLY A 180 -4.51 12.60 9.47
N GLN A 181 -4.72 13.01 8.23
CA GLN A 181 -5.80 13.88 7.83
C GLN A 181 -6.96 13.05 7.25
N PRO A 182 -8.17 13.60 7.22
CA PRO A 182 -9.27 12.98 6.50
C PRO A 182 -8.95 12.83 5.02
N PHE A 183 -9.54 11.81 4.40
CA PHE A 183 -9.56 11.66 2.94
C PHE A 183 -10.32 12.80 2.25
N LEU A 184 -10.04 12.97 0.95
CA LEU A 184 -10.51 14.11 0.15
C LEU A 184 -11.94 13.96 -0.37
N SER A 185 -12.42 12.73 -0.45
CA SER A 185 -13.78 12.39 -0.89
C SER A 185 -14.61 11.79 0.25
N GLN A 186 -15.91 11.60 0.02
CA GLN A 186 -16.72 10.73 0.85
C GLN A 186 -16.57 9.28 0.38
N ARG A 187 -16.61 8.32 1.30
CA ARG A 187 -16.67 6.90 0.91
C ARG A 187 -17.99 6.62 0.18
N PRO A 188 -18.00 5.85 -0.92
CA PRO A 188 -19.23 5.35 -1.51
C PRO A 188 -20.07 4.60 -0.47
N ILE A 189 -21.40 4.64 -0.61
CA ILE A 189 -22.31 3.95 0.30
C ILE A 189 -22.06 2.44 0.20
N GLY A 190 -21.81 1.80 1.34
CA GLY A 190 -21.55 0.37 1.45
C GLY A 190 -20.43 0.06 2.44
N ASP A 191 -20.71 -0.83 3.39
CA ASP A 191 -19.78 -1.19 4.47
C ASP A 191 -18.46 -1.81 3.97
N ASN A 192 -18.51 -2.42 2.78
CA ASN A 192 -17.38 -3.10 2.15
C ASN A 192 -16.69 -2.26 1.06
N CYS A 193 -16.92 -0.95 0.95
CA CYS A 193 -16.28 -0.14 -0.09
C CYS A 193 -15.22 0.82 0.46
N PHE A 194 -14.02 0.30 0.74
CA PHE A 194 -12.89 1.05 1.30
C PHE A 194 -11.56 0.65 0.66
N LEU A 195 -10.55 1.54 0.70
CA LEU A 195 -9.22 1.21 0.17
C LEU A 195 -8.67 -0.05 0.85
N GLY A 196 -8.26 -1.06 0.06
CA GLY A 196 -7.72 -2.31 0.62
C GLY A 196 -8.77 -3.35 1.01
N CYS A 197 -10.03 -3.18 0.60
CA CYS A 197 -11.02 -4.25 0.70
C CYS A 197 -10.67 -5.42 -0.21
N ILE A 198 -10.90 -6.65 0.25
CA ILE A 198 -10.66 -7.87 -0.52
C ILE A 198 -11.80 -8.07 -1.52
N ARG A 199 -11.47 -8.37 -2.78
CA ARG A 199 -12.47 -8.68 -3.82
C ARG A 199 -13.28 -9.94 -3.47
N PRO A 200 -14.59 -9.98 -3.78
CA PRO A 200 -15.38 -8.89 -4.33
C PRO A 200 -15.75 -7.86 -3.25
N CYS A 201 -15.54 -6.58 -3.56
CA CYS A 201 -15.91 -5.47 -2.69
C CYS A 201 -16.39 -4.28 -3.55
N CYS A 202 -17.03 -3.29 -2.93
CA CYS A 202 -17.79 -2.26 -3.65
C CYS A 202 -18.83 -2.83 -4.64
N THR A 203 -19.35 -4.03 -4.42
CA THR A 203 -20.45 -4.57 -5.22
C THR A 203 -21.75 -3.89 -4.79
N ASN A 204 -22.63 -3.60 -5.76
CA ASN A 204 -23.99 -3.13 -5.50
C ASN A 204 -24.81 -4.26 -4.84
N ALA A 205 -24.47 -4.62 -3.61
CA ALA A 205 -25.30 -5.49 -2.81
C ALA A 205 -26.46 -4.65 -2.30
N THR A 206 -27.62 -4.86 -2.91
CA THR A 206 -28.97 -4.51 -2.44
C THR A 206 -29.29 -4.97 -1.01
N SER A 207 -28.34 -5.56 -0.29
CA SER A 207 -28.40 -5.69 1.15
C SER A 207 -28.12 -4.34 1.79
N HIS A 208 -29.15 -3.50 1.89
CA HIS A 208 -29.31 -2.57 3.00
C HIS A 208 -29.40 -3.38 4.32
N SER A 209 -28.37 -4.16 4.67
CA SER A 209 -28.22 -4.67 6.02
C SER A 209 -27.98 -3.42 6.87
N SER A 210 -29.07 -2.91 7.44
CA SER A 210 -29.12 -1.94 8.54
C SER A 210 -27.82 -1.15 8.70
N GLN A 211 -27.74 0.05 8.12
CA GLN A 211 -26.66 1.04 8.31
C GLN A 211 -25.90 0.77 9.60
N ASN A 212 -24.81 0.02 9.51
CA ASN A 212 -24.20 -0.54 10.69
C ASN A 212 -23.51 0.64 11.36
N ARG A 213 -24.08 1.14 12.47
CA ARG A 213 -23.54 2.32 13.20
C ARG A 213 -22.04 2.16 13.51
N ASN A 214 -21.56 0.92 13.53
CA ASN A 214 -20.17 0.52 13.68
C ASN A 214 -19.23 0.94 12.53
N ASN A 215 -19.72 1.53 11.43
CA ASN A 215 -18.91 2.03 10.31
C ASN A 215 -18.97 3.55 10.16
N ILE A 216 -19.43 4.25 11.19
CA ILE A 216 -19.40 5.71 11.22
C ILE A 216 -17.98 6.16 11.58
N CYS A 217 -17.37 6.98 10.73
CA CYS A 217 -16.12 7.65 11.03
C CYS A 217 -16.21 8.49 12.32
N PRO A 218 -15.20 8.47 13.19
CA PRO A 218 -15.13 9.40 14.31
C PRO A 218 -15.18 10.86 13.84
N PRO A 219 -15.97 11.75 14.48
CA PRO A 219 -16.08 13.16 14.06
C PRO A 219 -14.74 13.90 13.91
N ALA A 220 -13.72 13.51 14.68
CA ALA A 220 -12.38 14.09 14.61
C ALA A 220 -11.59 13.69 13.35
N CYS A 221 -11.95 12.57 12.71
CA CYS A 221 -11.31 12.07 11.50
C CYS A 221 -12.08 12.44 10.23
N ARG A 222 -13.10 13.31 10.34
CA ARG A 222 -13.87 13.82 9.20
C ARG A 222 -13.29 15.15 8.71
N PRO A 223 -13.46 15.49 7.42
CA PRO A 223 -13.10 16.81 6.92
C PRO A 223 -13.80 17.91 7.72
N LYS A 224 -13.06 18.98 8.07
CA LYS A 224 -13.61 20.12 8.82
C LYS A 224 -14.81 20.77 8.12
N ASN A 225 -14.77 20.81 6.79
CA ASN A 225 -15.80 21.40 5.94
C ASN A 225 -16.91 20.40 5.55
N HIS A 226 -16.77 19.11 5.89
CA HIS A 226 -17.73 18.07 5.54
C HIS A 226 -17.97 17.12 6.73
N ARG A 227 -18.36 17.68 7.88
CA ARG A 227 -18.63 16.89 9.10
C ARG A 227 -19.80 15.92 8.96
N ASN A 228 -20.68 16.17 7.98
CA ASN A 228 -21.80 15.33 7.58
C ASN A 228 -21.37 14.09 6.79
N TRP A 229 -20.12 13.98 6.33
CA TRP A 229 -19.56 12.75 5.78
C TRP A 229 -19.31 11.75 6.91
N ILE A 230 -20.38 11.10 7.35
CA ILE A 230 -20.32 10.09 8.42
C ILE A 230 -19.64 8.81 7.96
N TYR A 231 -19.52 8.61 6.65
CA TYR A 231 -18.69 7.60 6.00
C TYR A 231 -17.55 8.29 5.25
N CYS A 232 -16.42 8.43 5.93
CA CYS A 232 -15.12 8.41 5.28
C CYS A 232 -14.66 6.95 5.27
#